data_AF-A0A959M2K3-F1
#
_entry.id   AF-A0A959M2K3-F1
#
_cell.length_a   1.000
_cell.length_b   1.000
_cell.length_c   1.000
_cell.angle_alpha   90.00
_cell.angle_beta   90.00
_cell.angle_gamma   90.00
#
_symmetry.space_group_name_H-M   'P 1'
#
loop_
_entity.id
_entity.type
_entity.pdbx_description
1 polymer ?
#
loop_
_entity_poly.entity_id
_entity_poly.type
_entity_poly.pdbx_seq_one_letter_code
_entity_poly.pdbx_strand_id
1 'polypeptide(L)'
;MKIQSNIKFGSLCLILLFAFLGERQHAEISNDSLELSAIRYKKGLELLRVLHEKLLELDYHFALFLTDYAVGPTDLQLSTNPVISEVFYARENLNTVHPAILAALLIREGNEAEQDELLCHLDYAIRVYECIHTIRIETEFLRASNQLLQTESEKLFEDYTRFLNYKESLVSCRQTDGWELLYLQVDEYVLQIRRDRSAGNMDAANRAHINLEFSVDRLLAFLDRYRSAIRQGRLYYYKFNSMLEPWTQTNACWGDIPESIKALRNSIQLSAEKFHSTYDLTELEGSRLKDLLYGY
;
A
#
# COMPACT_ATOMS: atom_id res chain seq x y z
N MET A 1 61.99 -23.09 -11.64
CA MET A 1 61.42 -21.81 -12.13
C MET A 1 59.99 -22.12 -12.58
N LYS A 2 58.94 -21.81 -11.81
CA LYS A 2 58.28 -20.50 -11.59
C LYS A 2 57.74 -19.83 -12.88
N ILE A 3 56.39 -19.78 -12.97
CA ILE A 3 55.47 -18.68 -13.38
C ILE A 3 55.71 -18.14 -14.82
N GLN A 4 54.78 -18.20 -15.79
CA GLN A 4 53.47 -17.52 -15.82
C GLN A 4 52.49 -18.14 -16.83
N SER A 5 51.30 -18.48 -16.30
CA SER A 5 50.01 -18.30 -16.97
C SER A 5 49.67 -16.80 -17.07
N ASN A 6 49.10 -16.36 -18.19
CA ASN A 6 47.85 -15.55 -18.22
C ASN A 6 47.62 -14.94 -19.60
N ILE A 7 46.34 -14.70 -19.89
CA ILE A 7 45.76 -13.98 -21.03
C ILE A 7 45.33 -14.90 -22.19
N LYS A 8 44.05 -15.32 -22.13
CA LYS A 8 42.99 -15.04 -23.16
C LYS A 8 41.66 -15.77 -22.90
N PHE A 9 41.35 -16.15 -21.65
CA PHE A 9 40.01 -16.67 -21.33
C PHE A 9 38.90 -15.60 -21.27
N GLY A 10 39.25 -14.31 -21.19
CA GLY A 10 38.28 -13.20 -21.17
C GLY A 10 37.65 -12.87 -22.53
N SER A 11 38.29 -13.24 -23.65
CA SER A 11 37.80 -12.89 -24.99
C SER A 11 36.72 -13.84 -25.50
N LEU A 12 36.78 -15.12 -25.15
CA LEU A 12 35.79 -16.12 -25.57
C LEU A 12 34.46 -15.96 -24.82
N CYS A 13 34.50 -15.55 -23.55
CA CYS A 13 33.29 -15.27 -22.79
C CYS A 13 32.58 -14.01 -23.32
N LEU A 14 33.32 -12.96 -23.71
CA LEU A 14 32.73 -11.78 -24.34
C LEU A 14 32.19 -12.06 -25.76
N ILE A 15 32.87 -12.90 -26.54
CA ILE A 15 32.37 -13.32 -27.87
C ILE A 15 31.14 -14.21 -27.72
N LEU A 16 31.07 -15.09 -26.72
CA LEU A 16 29.87 -15.87 -26.42
C LEU A 16 28.76 -15.02 -25.84
N LEU A 17 29.05 -13.98 -25.03
CA LEU A 17 28.05 -13.03 -24.55
C LEU A 17 27.53 -12.16 -25.71
N PHE A 18 28.39 -11.75 -26.65
CA PHE A 18 27.99 -11.03 -27.86
C PHE A 18 27.27 -11.94 -28.88
N ALA A 19 27.59 -13.23 -28.94
CA ALA A 19 26.83 -14.20 -29.74
C ALA A 19 25.46 -14.47 -29.10
N PHE A 20 25.40 -14.60 -27.77
CA PHE A 20 24.15 -14.80 -27.03
C PHE A 20 23.27 -13.53 -26.99
N LEU A 21 23.87 -12.34 -27.08
CA LEU A 21 23.15 -11.06 -27.26
C LEU A 21 22.86 -10.74 -28.74
N GLY A 22 23.64 -11.28 -29.67
CA GLY A 22 23.51 -11.08 -31.12
C GLY A 22 22.48 -12.00 -31.79
N GLU A 23 22.28 -13.22 -31.27
CA GLU A 23 21.26 -14.16 -31.77
C GLU A 23 19.82 -13.79 -31.38
N ARG A 24 19.61 -12.68 -30.65
CA ARG A 24 18.29 -12.06 -30.47
C ARG A 24 17.90 -11.09 -31.59
N GLN A 25 18.75 -10.84 -32.57
CA GLN A 25 18.38 -10.01 -33.72
C GLN A 25 17.70 -10.85 -34.81
N HIS A 26 16.45 -10.48 -35.08
CA HIS A 26 15.57 -10.96 -36.16
C HIS A 26 14.89 -12.31 -35.93
N ALA A 27 14.25 -12.50 -34.77
CA ALA A 27 12.95 -13.17 -34.83
C ALA A 27 12.00 -12.20 -35.57
N GLU A 28 11.50 -12.58 -36.74
CA GLU A 28 10.33 -11.93 -37.32
C GLU A 28 9.23 -11.99 -36.27
N ILE A 29 9.02 -10.88 -35.57
CA ILE A 29 7.93 -10.79 -34.63
C ILE A 29 6.65 -10.81 -35.47
N SER A 30 5.90 -11.89 -35.35
CA SER A 30 4.64 -12.06 -36.09
C SER A 30 3.69 -10.90 -35.78
N ASN A 31 2.78 -10.60 -36.71
CA ASN A 31 1.74 -9.61 -36.46
C ASN A 31 0.88 -10.00 -35.24
N ASP A 32 0.70 -11.31 -35.00
CA ASP A 32 -0.02 -11.85 -33.84
C ASP A 32 0.61 -11.44 -32.50
N SER A 33 1.95 -11.41 -32.43
CA SER A 33 2.67 -10.99 -31.22
C SER A 33 2.50 -9.49 -30.94
N LEU A 34 2.46 -8.64 -31.98
CA LEU A 34 2.20 -7.22 -31.82
C LEU A 34 0.77 -6.95 -31.36
N GLU A 35 -0.22 -7.65 -31.92
CA GLU A 35 -1.62 -7.55 -31.50
C GLU A 35 -1.79 -7.95 -30.03
N LEU A 36 -1.13 -9.02 -29.61
CA LEU A 36 -1.14 -9.44 -28.21
C LEU A 36 -0.53 -8.38 -27.28
N SER A 37 0.64 -7.82 -27.61
CA SER A 37 1.25 -6.77 -26.77
C SER A 37 0.42 -5.49 -26.75
N ALA A 38 -0.27 -5.14 -27.84
CA ALA A 38 -1.20 -4.02 -27.87
C ALA A 38 -2.41 -4.25 -26.95
N ILE A 39 -3.01 -5.45 -26.99
CA ILE A 39 -4.10 -5.84 -26.10
C ILE A 39 -3.65 -5.77 -24.63
N ARG A 40 -2.48 -6.35 -24.31
CA ARG A 40 -1.90 -6.31 -22.97
C ARG A 40 -1.68 -4.88 -22.49
N TYR A 41 -1.16 -4.02 -23.35
CA TYR A 41 -0.91 -2.62 -23.02
C TYR A 41 -2.22 -1.87 -22.70
N LYS A 42 -3.26 -2.02 -23.54
CA LYS A 42 -4.56 -1.41 -23.27
C LYS A 42 -5.18 -1.92 -21.98
N LYS A 43 -5.08 -3.22 -21.70
CA LYS A 43 -5.49 -3.80 -20.42
C LYS A 43 -4.67 -3.30 -19.24
N GLY A 44 -3.39 -3.01 -19.44
CA GLY A 44 -2.57 -2.38 -18.43
C GLY A 44 -3.02 -0.96 -18.10
N LEU A 45 -3.47 -0.17 -19.08
CA LEU A 45 -4.09 1.14 -18.83
C LEU A 45 -5.37 1.03 -18.00
N GLU A 46 -6.25 0.06 -18.31
CA GLU A 46 -7.44 -0.21 -17.50
C GLU A 46 -7.08 -0.55 -16.05
N LEU A 47 -6.05 -1.38 -15.85
CA LEU A 47 -5.58 -1.72 -14.51
C LEU A 47 -4.97 -0.54 -13.76
N LEU A 48 -4.19 0.32 -14.44
CA LEU A 48 -3.67 1.55 -13.85
C LEU A 48 -4.79 2.46 -13.34
N ARG A 49 -5.87 2.58 -14.12
CA ARG A 49 -7.07 3.31 -13.71
C ARG A 49 -7.67 2.73 -12.43
N VAL A 50 -7.94 1.42 -12.41
CA VAL A 50 -8.53 0.74 -11.23
C VAL A 50 -7.63 0.84 -10.01
N LEU A 51 -6.32 0.60 -10.18
CA LEU A 51 -5.32 0.73 -9.11
C LEU A 51 -5.32 2.12 -8.49
N HIS A 52 -5.39 3.15 -9.32
CA HIS A 52 -5.39 4.52 -8.83
C HIS A 52 -6.62 4.82 -7.98
N GLU A 53 -7.82 4.38 -8.40
CA GLU A 53 -9.03 4.51 -7.56
C GLU A 53 -8.86 3.78 -6.22
N LYS A 54 -8.31 2.56 -6.23
CA LYS A 54 -8.08 1.80 -5.00
C LYS A 54 -7.12 2.48 -4.04
N LEU A 55 -6.07 3.12 -4.56
CA LEU A 55 -5.14 3.88 -3.74
C LEU A 55 -5.78 5.13 -3.12
N LEU A 56 -6.72 5.79 -3.81
CA LEU A 56 -7.49 6.91 -3.28
C LEU A 56 -8.48 6.45 -2.20
N GLU A 57 -9.24 5.38 -2.47
CA GLU A 57 -10.15 4.76 -1.50
C GLU A 57 -9.41 4.34 -0.23
N LEU A 58 -8.17 3.84 -0.37
CA LEU A 58 -7.35 3.41 0.75
C LEU A 58 -6.84 4.58 1.60
N ASP A 59 -6.47 5.73 1.01
CA ASP A 59 -6.10 6.93 1.80
C ASP A 59 -7.30 7.45 2.58
N TYR A 60 -8.48 7.49 1.95
CA TYR A 60 -9.71 7.90 2.62
C TYR A 60 -10.05 6.96 3.78
N HIS A 61 -9.91 5.64 3.58
CA HIS A 61 -10.14 4.65 4.63
C HIS A 61 -9.21 4.84 5.83
N PHE A 62 -7.91 5.05 5.61
CA PHE A 62 -6.99 5.33 6.72
C PHE A 62 -7.26 6.67 7.39
N ALA A 63 -7.65 7.71 6.62
CA ALA A 63 -8.04 8.99 7.18
C ALA A 63 -9.28 8.87 8.06
N LEU A 64 -10.30 8.15 7.61
CA LEU A 64 -11.52 7.90 8.38
C LEU A 64 -11.24 7.09 9.65
N PHE A 65 -10.41 6.06 9.53
CA PHE A 65 -9.95 5.29 10.69
C PHE A 65 -9.25 6.19 11.70
N LEU A 66 -8.38 7.11 11.27
CA LEU A 66 -7.74 8.07 12.17
C LEU A 66 -8.74 9.04 12.82
N THR A 67 -9.78 9.49 12.11
CA THR A 67 -10.79 10.39 12.69
C THR A 67 -11.70 9.69 13.68
N ASP A 68 -12.09 8.44 13.40
CA ASP A 68 -12.93 7.64 14.30
C ASP A 68 -12.21 7.36 15.63
N TYR A 69 -10.88 7.41 15.64
CA TYR A 69 -10.04 7.19 16.82
C TYR A 69 -9.19 8.40 17.21
N ALA A 70 -9.56 9.61 16.76
CA ALA A 70 -9.05 10.88 17.28
C ALA A 70 -9.56 11.17 18.70
N VAL A 71 -9.94 10.13 19.42
CA VAL A 71 -10.65 10.12 20.68
C VAL A 71 -9.59 10.33 21.76
N GLY A 72 -9.53 11.55 22.29
CA GLY A 72 -8.77 11.81 23.49
C GLY A 72 -9.30 10.96 24.66
N PRO A 73 -8.52 10.77 25.73
CA PRO A 73 -8.96 10.00 26.89
C PRO A 73 -10.29 10.48 27.50
N THR A 74 -10.64 11.75 27.30
CA THR A 74 -11.92 12.38 27.68
C THR A 74 -13.12 11.82 26.92
N ASP A 75 -12.95 11.46 25.65
CA ASP A 75 -14.03 10.99 24.77
C ASP A 75 -14.26 9.48 24.88
N LEU A 76 -13.28 8.72 25.38
CA LEU A 76 -13.44 7.28 25.63
C LEU A 76 -14.34 6.97 26.84
N GLN A 77 -14.78 8.00 27.59
CA GLN A 77 -15.52 7.87 28.85
C GLN A 77 -14.87 6.86 29.80
N LEU A 78 -13.53 6.77 29.76
CA LEU A 78 -12.76 5.82 30.58
C LEU A 78 -12.94 6.08 32.08
N SER A 79 -13.41 7.25 32.48
CA SER A 79 -13.95 7.48 33.81
C SER A 79 -14.74 8.78 33.88
N THR A 80 -15.79 8.83 34.71
CA THR A 80 -16.40 10.09 35.19
C THR A 80 -15.62 10.71 36.34
N ASN A 81 -14.54 10.07 36.79
CA ASN A 81 -13.73 10.54 37.91
C ASN A 81 -12.80 11.69 37.45
N PRO A 82 -12.91 12.89 38.04
CA PRO A 82 -12.14 14.07 37.65
C PRO A 82 -10.63 13.87 37.80
N VAL A 83 -10.18 13.03 38.73
CA VAL A 83 -8.75 12.72 38.93
C VAL A 83 -8.17 12.00 37.72
N ILE A 84 -8.93 11.08 37.12
CA ILE A 84 -8.49 10.35 35.93
C ILE A 84 -8.37 11.31 34.75
N SER A 85 -9.35 12.21 34.57
CA SER A 85 -9.31 13.25 33.53
C SER A 85 -8.10 14.18 33.68
N GLU A 86 -7.78 14.61 34.91
CA GLU A 86 -6.61 15.45 35.20
C GLU A 86 -5.29 14.73 34.90
N VAL A 87 -5.17 13.44 35.23
CA VAL A 87 -3.96 12.66 34.94
C VAL A 87 -3.71 12.57 33.44
N PHE A 88 -4.76 12.38 32.64
CA PHE A 88 -4.65 12.35 31.19
C PHE A 88 -4.29 13.71 30.58
N TYR A 89 -4.95 14.77 31.03
CA TYR A 89 -4.63 16.14 30.59
C TYR A 89 -3.17 16.52 30.92
N ALA A 90 -2.71 16.13 32.11
CA ALA A 90 -1.33 16.32 32.52
C ALA A 90 -0.34 15.47 31.71
N ARG A 91 -0.70 14.23 31.33
CA ARG A 91 0.14 13.37 30.47
C ARG A 91 0.38 13.98 29.10
N GLU A 92 -0.66 14.48 28.44
CA GLU A 92 -0.56 15.13 27.13
C GLU A 92 0.36 16.37 27.17
N ASN A 93 0.37 17.09 28.29
CA ASN A 93 1.10 18.35 28.42
C ASN A 93 2.51 18.20 29.03
N LEU A 94 2.76 17.20 29.88
CA LEU A 94 3.99 17.11 30.66
C LEU A 94 5.01 16.11 30.14
N ASN A 95 4.65 15.09 29.35
CA ASN A 95 5.54 14.07 28.74
C ASN A 95 6.60 13.40 29.66
N THR A 96 6.65 13.71 30.95
CA THR A 96 7.82 13.45 31.82
C THR A 96 7.47 12.80 33.15
N VAL A 97 6.22 12.86 33.60
CA VAL A 97 5.77 12.22 34.84
C VAL A 97 5.02 10.94 34.49
N HIS A 98 5.48 9.80 35.01
CA HIS A 98 4.79 8.53 34.85
C HIS A 98 3.38 8.65 35.44
N PRO A 99 2.31 8.32 34.71
CA PRO A 99 0.95 8.63 35.14
C PRO A 99 0.54 7.94 36.45
N ALA A 100 1.16 6.80 36.81
CA ALA A 100 1.01 6.20 38.15
C ALA A 100 1.61 7.07 39.30
N ILE A 101 2.67 7.83 39.04
CA ILE A 101 3.26 8.76 40.03
C ILE A 101 2.34 9.97 40.19
N LEU A 102 1.77 10.48 39.09
CA LEU A 102 0.82 11.58 39.14
C LEU A 102 -0.47 11.17 39.88
N ALA A 103 -0.94 9.95 39.65
CA ALA A 103 -2.05 9.34 40.39
C ALA A 103 -1.78 9.29 41.89
N ALA A 104 -0.63 8.72 42.28
CA ALA A 104 -0.25 8.59 43.68
C ALA A 104 -0.07 9.97 44.37
N LEU A 105 0.26 11.01 43.60
CA LEU A 105 0.35 12.39 44.09
C LEU A 105 -1.03 13.05 44.27
N LEU A 106 -2.00 12.73 43.41
CA LEU A 106 -3.36 13.28 43.44
C LEU A 106 -4.27 12.54 44.44
N ILE A 107 -4.05 11.24 44.60
CA ILE A 107 -4.78 10.38 45.54
C ILE A 107 -4.12 10.50 46.92
N ARG A 108 -4.30 11.65 47.58
CA ARG A 108 -3.71 11.91 48.91
C ARG A 108 -4.65 11.71 50.09
N GLU A 109 -5.96 11.65 49.86
CA GLU A 109 -6.97 11.48 50.93
C GLU A 109 -8.09 10.55 50.44
N GLY A 110 -8.25 9.40 51.11
CA GLY A 110 -9.26 8.37 50.81
C GLY A 110 -9.01 7.09 51.61
N ASN A 111 -10.01 6.21 51.72
CA ASN A 111 -9.82 4.87 52.31
C ASN A 111 -8.97 4.00 51.36
N GLU A 112 -8.11 3.14 51.89
CA GLU A 112 -7.19 2.27 51.14
C GLU A 112 -7.91 1.49 50.02
N ALA A 113 -9.12 1.00 50.29
CA ALA A 113 -9.95 0.31 49.30
C ALA A 113 -10.39 1.20 48.11
N GLU A 114 -10.73 2.47 48.34
CA GLU A 114 -11.11 3.41 47.28
C GLU A 114 -9.88 3.85 46.47
N GLN A 115 -8.71 3.92 47.13
CA GLN A 115 -7.45 4.21 46.47
C GLN A 115 -7.02 3.07 45.55
N ASP A 116 -7.13 1.82 46.00
CA ASP A 116 -6.81 0.64 45.20
C ASP A 116 -7.72 0.51 43.97
N GLU A 117 -9.02 0.76 44.13
CA GLU A 117 -9.98 0.78 43.02
C GLU A 117 -9.62 1.86 41.99
N LEU A 118 -9.35 3.09 42.46
CA LEU A 118 -8.98 4.21 41.60
C LEU A 118 -7.65 3.99 40.87
N LEU A 119 -6.66 3.44 41.56
CA LEU A 119 -5.38 3.08 40.96
C LEU A 119 -5.55 2.02 39.87
N CYS A 120 -6.43 1.04 40.07
CA CYS A 120 -6.66 0.05 39.05
C CYS A 120 -7.42 0.59 37.82
N HIS A 121 -8.43 1.43 38.03
CA HIS A 121 -9.11 2.13 36.93
C HIS A 121 -8.12 2.97 36.11
N LEU A 122 -7.20 3.65 36.79
CA LEU A 122 -6.22 4.47 36.10
C LEU A 122 -5.18 3.62 35.35
N ASP A 123 -4.64 2.55 35.93
CA ASP A 123 -3.72 1.64 35.23
C ASP A 123 -4.36 1.08 33.95
N TYR A 124 -5.62 0.64 34.04
CA TYR A 124 -6.39 0.22 32.87
C TYR A 124 -6.47 1.32 31.81
N ALA A 125 -6.88 2.53 32.22
CA ALA A 125 -7.06 3.63 31.29
C ALA A 125 -5.73 4.05 30.61
N ILE A 126 -4.62 4.09 31.35
CA ILE A 126 -3.28 4.39 30.85
C ILE A 126 -2.88 3.40 29.75
N ARG A 127 -3.08 2.10 30.00
CA ARG A 127 -2.68 1.04 29.07
C ARG A 127 -3.55 1.01 27.82
N VAL A 128 -4.85 1.21 27.97
CA VAL A 128 -5.78 1.34 26.85
C VAL A 128 -5.39 2.54 25.99
N TYR A 129 -5.10 3.68 26.60
CA TYR A 129 -4.63 4.87 25.89
C TYR A 129 -3.33 4.61 25.13
N GLU A 130 -2.34 3.95 25.74
CA GLU A 130 -1.08 3.58 25.06
C GLU A 130 -1.31 2.66 23.86
N CYS A 131 -2.23 1.72 24.00
CA CYS A 131 -2.63 0.83 22.93
C CYS A 131 -3.25 1.61 21.76
N ILE A 132 -4.25 2.45 22.03
CA ILE A 132 -4.94 3.28 21.03
C ILE A 132 -3.95 4.25 20.36
N HIS A 133 -3.09 4.88 21.15
CA HIS A 133 -2.06 5.78 20.65
C HIS A 133 -1.10 5.05 19.69
N THR A 134 -0.70 3.82 20.01
CA THR A 134 0.14 3.01 19.13
C THR A 134 -0.60 2.65 17.84
N ILE A 135 -1.87 2.24 17.92
CA ILE A 135 -2.71 1.96 16.75
C ILE A 135 -2.79 3.19 15.83
N ARG A 136 -2.94 4.40 16.41
CA ARG A 136 -2.97 5.65 15.66
C ARG A 136 -1.68 5.91 14.89
N ILE A 137 -0.52 5.85 15.56
CA ILE A 137 0.79 6.05 14.92
C ILE A 137 1.00 5.05 13.78
N GLU A 138 0.67 3.78 14.02
CA GLU A 138 0.84 2.73 13.02
C GLU A 138 -0.12 2.91 11.83
N THR A 139 -1.32 3.47 12.06
CA THR A 139 -2.25 3.83 10.98
C THR A 139 -1.73 5.03 10.19
N GLU A 140 -1.14 6.04 10.83
CA GLU A 140 -0.46 7.14 10.14
C GLU A 140 0.68 6.63 9.26
N PHE A 141 1.43 5.64 9.74
CA PHE A 141 2.45 4.95 8.94
C PHE A 141 1.85 4.25 7.70
N LEU A 142 0.75 3.51 7.86
CA LEU A 142 0.05 2.87 6.74
C LEU A 142 -0.44 3.90 5.70
N ARG A 143 -0.98 5.02 6.18
CA ARG A 143 -1.41 6.12 5.32
C ARG A 143 -0.25 6.72 4.53
N ALA A 144 0.87 7.00 5.19
CA ALA A 144 2.08 7.49 4.53
C ALA A 144 2.62 6.49 3.50
N SER A 145 2.60 5.18 3.81
CA SER A 145 2.97 4.13 2.86
C SER A 145 2.07 4.12 1.62
N ASN A 146 0.77 4.32 1.79
CA ASN A 146 -0.17 4.43 0.67
C ASN A 146 0.09 5.67 -0.20
N GLN A 147 0.45 6.81 0.41
CA GLN A 147 0.82 8.03 -0.33
C GLN A 147 2.09 7.83 -1.19
N LEU A 148 3.04 7.01 -0.73
CA LEU A 148 4.19 6.61 -1.53
C LEU A 148 3.74 5.79 -2.74
N LEU A 149 2.81 4.83 -2.57
CA LEU A 149 2.25 4.07 -3.69
C LEU A 149 1.49 4.95 -4.69
N GLN A 150 0.75 5.96 -4.22
CA GLN A 150 0.11 6.95 -5.11
C GLN A 150 1.15 7.69 -5.95
N THR A 151 2.23 8.16 -5.32
CA THR A 151 3.33 8.84 -6.03
C THR A 151 4.04 7.92 -7.03
N GLU A 152 4.28 6.67 -6.65
CA GLU A 152 4.82 5.65 -7.55
C GLU A 152 3.86 5.32 -8.70
N SER A 153 2.55 5.31 -8.46
CA SER A 153 1.54 5.05 -9.49
C SER A 153 1.51 6.17 -10.54
N GLU A 154 1.68 7.42 -10.10
CA GLU A 154 1.77 8.60 -10.97
C GLU A 154 3.01 8.50 -11.88
N LYS A 155 4.16 8.20 -11.27
CA LYS A 155 5.40 8.00 -12.02
C LYS A 155 5.31 6.82 -12.98
N LEU A 156 4.70 5.71 -12.54
CA LEU A 156 4.47 4.55 -13.39
C LEU A 156 3.63 4.93 -14.61
N PHE A 157 2.55 5.69 -14.43
CA PHE A 157 1.72 6.15 -15.55
C PHE A 157 2.47 7.06 -16.53
N GLU A 158 3.29 7.98 -16.02
CA GLU A 158 4.18 8.81 -16.87
C GLU A 158 5.15 7.92 -17.67
N ASP A 159 5.81 6.97 -17.00
CA ASP A 159 6.71 6.01 -17.64
C ASP A 159 5.97 5.12 -18.66
N TYR A 160 4.71 4.75 -18.36
CA TYR A 160 3.88 3.85 -19.15
C TYR A 160 3.49 4.49 -20.48
N THR A 161 3.17 5.79 -20.45
CA THR A 161 2.63 6.56 -21.59
C THR A 161 3.67 7.42 -22.31
N ARG A 162 4.91 7.51 -21.79
CA ARG A 162 5.99 8.35 -22.34
C ARG A 162 6.19 8.24 -23.85
N PHE A 163 6.23 7.03 -24.39
CA PHE A 163 6.49 6.81 -25.83
C PHE A 163 5.29 7.13 -26.73
N LEU A 164 4.09 7.30 -26.15
CA LEU A 164 2.89 7.80 -26.84
C LEU A 164 2.87 9.33 -26.94
N ASN A 165 3.84 10.02 -26.31
CA ASN A 165 3.87 11.47 -26.15
C ASN A 165 2.64 12.03 -25.40
N TYR A 166 2.02 11.23 -24.54
CA TYR A 166 1.00 11.72 -23.62
C TYR A 166 1.68 12.52 -22.50
N LYS A 167 1.20 13.74 -22.24
CA LYS A 167 1.85 14.71 -21.35
C LYS A 167 1.09 15.00 -20.06
N GLU A 168 -0.16 14.55 -19.98
CA GLU A 168 -0.98 14.80 -18.80
C GLU A 168 -0.62 13.82 -17.68
N SER A 169 -0.78 14.26 -16.44
CA SER A 169 -0.65 13.39 -15.26
C SER A 169 -1.81 12.39 -15.19
N LEU A 170 -1.65 11.32 -14.43
CA LEU A 170 -2.71 10.35 -14.14
C LEU A 170 -3.90 11.03 -13.48
N VAL A 171 -3.66 11.94 -12.54
CA VAL A 171 -4.71 12.75 -11.90
C VAL A 171 -5.47 13.59 -12.93
N SER A 172 -4.76 14.25 -13.85
CA SER A 172 -5.40 15.06 -14.91
C SER A 172 -6.20 14.16 -15.86
N CYS A 173 -5.59 13.07 -16.33
CA CYS A 173 -6.22 12.08 -17.21
C CYS A 173 -7.52 11.54 -16.61
N ARG A 174 -7.53 11.25 -15.30
CA ARG A 174 -8.72 10.85 -14.56
C ARG A 174 -9.81 11.93 -14.55
N GLN A 175 -9.44 13.18 -14.29
CA GLN A 175 -10.39 14.29 -14.17
C GLN A 175 -11.02 14.69 -15.51
N THR A 176 -10.25 14.61 -16.60
CA THR A 176 -10.68 14.99 -17.95
C THR A 176 -11.24 13.82 -18.78
N ASP A 177 -11.26 12.61 -18.21
CA ASP A 177 -11.57 11.35 -18.90
C ASP A 177 -10.68 11.12 -20.15
N GLY A 178 -9.39 11.44 -20.03
CA GLY A 178 -8.38 11.33 -21.09
C GLY A 178 -8.04 9.92 -21.56
N TRP A 179 -8.73 8.90 -21.03
CA TRP A 179 -8.50 7.48 -21.36
C TRP A 179 -8.81 7.14 -22.82
N GLU A 180 -9.84 7.74 -23.40
CA GLU A 180 -10.19 7.53 -24.82
C GLU A 180 -9.06 8.01 -25.74
N LEU A 181 -8.50 9.18 -25.45
CA LEU A 181 -7.36 9.72 -26.19
C LEU A 181 -6.14 8.78 -26.10
N LEU A 182 -5.86 8.23 -24.92
CA LEU A 182 -4.79 7.25 -24.77
C LEU A 182 -5.01 6.00 -25.62
N TYR A 183 -6.23 5.46 -25.66
CA TYR A 183 -6.51 4.29 -26.48
C TYR A 183 -6.31 4.57 -27.98
N LEU A 184 -6.72 5.76 -28.45
CA LEU A 184 -6.48 6.20 -29.83
C LEU A 184 -4.98 6.33 -30.12
N GLN A 185 -4.20 6.90 -29.19
CA GLN A 185 -2.75 7.01 -29.34
C GLN A 185 -2.06 5.65 -29.38
N VAL A 186 -2.54 4.67 -28.61
CA VAL A 186 -2.05 3.28 -28.68
C VAL A 186 -2.33 2.69 -30.06
N ASP A 187 -3.53 2.88 -30.60
CA ASP A 187 -3.89 2.39 -31.93
C ASP A 187 -3.02 3.02 -33.02
N GLU A 188 -2.80 4.34 -32.95
CA GLU A 188 -1.90 5.04 -33.85
C GLU A 188 -0.45 4.52 -33.73
N TYR A 189 0.02 4.27 -32.52
CA TYR A 189 1.35 3.72 -32.26
C TYR A 189 1.52 2.32 -32.85
N VAL A 190 0.52 1.45 -32.70
CA VAL A 190 0.53 0.10 -33.30
C VAL A 190 0.49 0.17 -34.83
N LEU A 191 -0.29 1.09 -35.40
CA LEU A 191 -0.29 1.34 -36.85
C LEU A 191 1.07 1.86 -37.34
N GLN A 192 1.77 2.68 -36.56
CA GLN A 192 3.13 3.11 -36.89
C GLN A 192 4.10 1.93 -36.91
N ILE A 193 4.05 1.04 -35.92
CA ILE A 193 4.87 -0.19 -35.91
C ILE A 193 4.61 -1.04 -37.16
N ARG A 194 3.34 -1.23 -37.54
CA ARG A 194 2.97 -1.96 -38.76
C ARG A 194 3.54 -1.32 -40.02
N ARG A 195 3.43 0.02 -40.14
CA ARG A 195 4.00 0.78 -41.26
C ARG A 195 5.52 0.62 -41.34
N ASP A 196 6.21 0.70 -40.20
CA ASP A 196 7.66 0.55 -40.14
C ASP A 196 8.10 -0.88 -40.53
N ARG A 197 7.36 -1.92 -40.12
CA ARG A 197 7.59 -3.30 -40.58
C ARG A 197 7.42 -3.42 -42.10
N SER A 198 6.33 -2.90 -42.65
CA SER A 198 6.08 -2.94 -44.10
C SER A 198 7.09 -2.13 -44.92
N ALA A 199 7.65 -1.06 -44.34
CA ALA A 199 8.68 -0.24 -44.97
C ALA A 199 10.10 -0.84 -44.86
N GLY A 200 10.28 -1.98 -44.18
CA GLY A 200 11.59 -2.60 -43.93
C GLY A 200 12.38 -1.97 -42.78
N ASN A 201 11.81 -1.03 -42.03
CA ASN A 201 12.41 -0.39 -40.86
C ASN A 201 12.29 -1.26 -39.60
N MET A 202 12.77 -2.51 -39.69
CA MET A 202 12.57 -3.54 -38.65
C MET A 202 13.13 -3.13 -37.29
N ASP A 203 14.26 -2.43 -37.23
CA ASP A 203 14.86 -1.99 -35.97
C ASP A 203 13.98 -0.98 -35.22
N ALA A 204 13.38 -0.04 -35.94
CA ALA A 204 12.47 0.95 -35.35
C ALA A 204 11.19 0.28 -34.86
N ALA A 205 10.61 -0.61 -35.68
CA ALA A 205 9.43 -1.38 -35.32
C ALA A 205 9.66 -2.27 -34.09
N ASN A 206 10.80 -2.96 -34.01
CA ASN A 206 11.14 -3.84 -32.89
C ASN A 206 11.34 -3.04 -31.60
N ARG A 207 12.06 -1.91 -31.64
CA ARG A 207 12.19 -1.03 -30.47
C ARG A 207 10.85 -0.51 -29.98
N ALA A 208 9.97 -0.11 -30.90
CA ALA A 208 8.65 0.40 -30.56
C ALA A 208 7.76 -0.69 -29.94
N HIS A 209 7.79 -1.91 -30.48
CA HIS A 209 7.07 -3.04 -29.89
C HIS A 209 7.61 -3.40 -28.49
N ILE A 210 8.93 -3.45 -28.31
CA ILE A 210 9.56 -3.68 -27.01
C ILE A 210 9.11 -2.65 -25.96
N ASN A 211 8.87 -1.39 -26.34
CA ASN A 211 8.35 -0.40 -25.40
C ASN A 211 6.97 -0.78 -24.82
N LEU A 212 6.08 -1.36 -25.63
CA LEU A 212 4.78 -1.85 -25.15
C LEU A 212 4.97 -2.93 -24.09
N GLU A 213 5.87 -3.88 -24.34
CA GLU A 213 6.15 -5.01 -23.45
C GLU A 213 6.78 -4.53 -22.13
N PHE A 214 7.80 -3.68 -22.20
CA PHE A 214 8.45 -3.15 -21.00
C PHE A 214 7.54 -2.29 -20.14
N SER A 215 6.60 -1.56 -20.73
CA SER A 215 5.59 -0.84 -19.95
C SER A 215 4.71 -1.81 -19.16
N VAL A 216 4.25 -2.90 -19.80
CA VAL A 216 3.48 -3.96 -19.12
C VAL A 216 4.29 -4.60 -18.00
N ASP A 217 5.57 -4.93 -18.23
CA ASP A 217 6.44 -5.53 -17.20
C ASP A 217 6.59 -4.62 -15.97
N ARG A 218 6.73 -3.30 -16.17
CA ARG A 218 6.81 -2.32 -15.06
C ARG A 218 5.51 -2.27 -14.26
N LEU A 219 4.36 -2.37 -14.94
CA LEU A 219 3.07 -2.45 -14.27
C LEU A 219 2.96 -3.72 -13.43
N LEU A 220 3.39 -4.87 -13.96
CA LEU A 220 3.40 -6.14 -13.21
C LEU A 220 4.28 -6.02 -11.95
N ALA A 221 5.46 -5.43 -12.06
CA ALA A 221 6.33 -5.20 -10.91
C ALA A 221 5.70 -4.25 -9.86
N PHE A 222 4.92 -3.25 -10.30
CA PHE A 222 4.17 -2.39 -9.39
C PHE A 222 3.00 -3.13 -8.71
N LEU A 223 2.28 -3.97 -9.45
CA LEU A 223 1.20 -4.80 -8.92
C LEU A 223 1.68 -5.69 -7.77
N ASP A 224 2.89 -6.25 -7.86
CA ASP A 224 3.46 -7.05 -6.79
C ASP A 224 3.76 -6.22 -5.53
N ARG A 225 4.22 -4.97 -5.68
CA ARG A 225 4.41 -4.03 -4.56
C ARG A 225 3.07 -3.67 -3.91
N TYR A 226 2.08 -3.33 -4.74
CA TYR A 226 0.72 -3.04 -4.29
C TYR A 226 0.13 -4.20 -3.47
N ARG A 227 0.16 -5.42 -4.01
CA ARG A 227 -0.32 -6.63 -3.31
C ARG A 227 0.41 -6.85 -1.98
N SER A 228 1.72 -6.64 -1.96
CA SER A 228 2.49 -6.74 -0.71
C SER A 228 2.03 -5.72 0.32
N ALA A 229 1.73 -4.48 -0.08
CA ALA A 229 1.21 -3.46 0.80
C ALA A 229 -0.19 -3.80 1.33
N ILE A 230 -1.10 -4.32 0.48
CA ILE A 230 -2.44 -4.78 0.92
C ILE A 230 -2.31 -5.92 1.94
N ARG A 231 -1.43 -6.90 1.68
CA ARG A 231 -1.16 -7.99 2.62
C ARG A 231 -0.60 -7.47 3.95
N GLN A 232 0.31 -6.50 3.91
CA GLN A 232 0.84 -5.86 5.12
C GLN A 232 -0.27 -5.14 5.89
N GLY A 233 -1.09 -4.31 5.23
CA GLY A 233 -2.21 -3.60 5.86
C GLY A 233 -3.16 -4.55 6.60
N ARG A 234 -3.48 -5.70 6.01
CA ARG A 234 -4.27 -6.75 6.68
C ARG A 234 -3.61 -7.27 7.98
N LEU A 235 -2.29 -7.50 7.97
CA LEU A 235 -1.56 -7.94 9.16
C LEU A 235 -1.57 -6.88 10.27
N TYR A 236 -1.54 -5.59 9.91
CA TYR A 236 -1.69 -4.51 10.89
C TYR A 236 -3.05 -4.55 11.59
N TYR A 237 -4.14 -4.81 10.87
CA TYR A 237 -5.46 -4.97 11.51
C TYR A 237 -5.51 -6.15 12.49
N TYR A 238 -4.88 -7.29 12.14
CA TYR A 238 -4.75 -8.39 13.10
C TYR A 238 -3.89 -8.02 14.32
N LYS A 239 -2.81 -7.27 14.12
CA LYS A 239 -1.99 -6.71 15.19
C LYS A 239 -2.84 -5.82 16.10
N PHE A 240 -3.60 -4.89 15.53
CA PHE A 240 -4.46 -3.96 16.29
C PHE A 240 -5.51 -4.71 17.12
N ASN A 241 -6.15 -5.73 16.55
CA ASN A 241 -7.10 -6.57 17.28
C ASN A 241 -6.43 -7.33 18.44
N SER A 242 -5.24 -7.90 18.21
CA SER A 242 -4.48 -8.60 19.26
C SER A 242 -4.04 -7.65 20.39
N MET A 243 -3.72 -6.39 20.07
CA MET A 243 -3.36 -5.40 21.08
C MET A 243 -4.55 -5.00 21.97
N LEU A 244 -5.77 -5.00 21.44
CA LEU A 244 -7.00 -4.66 22.17
C LEU A 244 -7.62 -5.84 22.93
N GLU A 245 -7.26 -7.06 22.59
CA GLU A 245 -7.84 -8.28 23.17
C GLU A 245 -7.75 -8.34 24.71
N PRO A 246 -6.61 -8.01 25.36
CA PRO A 246 -6.53 -8.03 26.83
C PRO A 246 -7.48 -7.05 27.52
N TRP A 247 -7.82 -5.95 26.82
CA TRP A 247 -8.60 -4.84 27.38
C TRP A 247 -10.10 -4.95 27.14
N THR A 248 -10.50 -5.98 26.40
CA THR A 248 -11.88 -6.26 25.99
C THR A 248 -12.41 -7.56 26.58
N GLN A 249 -11.69 -8.12 27.55
CA GLN A 249 -12.14 -9.19 28.44
C GLN A 249 -12.47 -8.59 29.81
N THR A 250 -13.43 -9.20 30.53
CA THR A 250 -13.76 -8.80 31.89
C THR A 250 -12.49 -8.89 32.74
N ASN A 251 -12.09 -7.77 33.34
CA ASN A 251 -10.92 -7.71 34.20
C ASN A 251 -11.37 -7.48 35.65
N ALA A 252 -10.49 -7.74 36.61
CA ALA A 252 -10.82 -7.64 38.03
C ALA A 252 -11.18 -6.21 38.50
N CYS A 253 -10.88 -5.20 37.68
CA CYS A 253 -10.99 -3.79 38.04
C CYS A 253 -12.16 -3.08 37.38
N TRP A 254 -12.73 -3.64 36.32
CA TRP A 254 -13.92 -3.13 35.64
C TRP A 254 -14.93 -4.26 35.55
N GLY A 255 -16.08 -4.05 36.20
CA GLY A 255 -17.21 -4.99 36.10
C GLY A 255 -17.73 -5.10 34.66
N ASP A 256 -17.86 -3.95 33.98
CA ASP A 256 -18.28 -3.84 32.58
C ASP A 256 -17.28 -3.03 31.75
N ILE A 257 -16.88 -3.57 30.60
CA ILE A 257 -15.97 -2.89 29.66
C ILE A 257 -16.70 -1.70 29.02
N PRO A 258 -16.07 -0.53 28.88
CA PRO A 258 -16.67 0.62 28.18
C PRO A 258 -17.13 0.29 26.76
N GLU A 259 -18.33 0.73 26.39
CA GLU A 259 -18.91 0.50 25.05
C GLU A 259 -18.05 1.11 23.93
N SER A 260 -17.34 2.21 24.21
CA SER A 260 -16.38 2.82 23.29
C SER A 260 -15.27 1.85 22.86
N ILE A 261 -14.74 1.07 23.80
CA ILE A 261 -13.69 0.08 23.56
C ILE A 261 -14.23 -1.15 22.83
N LYS A 262 -15.46 -1.58 23.14
CA LYS A 262 -16.13 -2.65 22.39
C LYS A 262 -16.40 -2.22 20.94
N ALA A 263 -16.89 -1.00 20.73
CA ALA A 263 -17.14 -0.44 19.39
C ALA A 263 -15.85 -0.34 18.57
N LEU A 264 -14.75 0.14 19.17
CA LEU A 264 -13.43 0.19 18.55
C LEU A 264 -12.96 -1.21 18.10
N ARG A 265 -13.04 -2.22 18.98
CA ARG A 265 -12.66 -3.60 18.63
C ARG A 265 -13.50 -4.12 17.47
N ASN A 266 -14.82 -3.93 17.51
CA ASN A 266 -15.72 -4.38 16.46
C ASN A 266 -15.41 -3.72 15.12
N SER A 267 -15.11 -2.42 15.12
CA SER A 267 -14.75 -1.68 13.91
C SER A 267 -13.41 -2.12 13.33
N ILE A 268 -12.40 -2.37 14.17
CA ILE A 268 -11.11 -2.96 13.74
C ILE A 268 -11.32 -4.34 13.15
N GLN A 269 -12.11 -5.19 13.78
CA GLN A 269 -12.39 -6.53 13.28
C GLN A 269 -13.12 -6.48 11.94
N LEU A 270 -14.17 -5.67 11.83
CA LEU A 270 -14.92 -5.49 10.57
C LEU A 270 -14.03 -4.94 9.45
N SER A 271 -13.14 -4.00 9.79
CA SER A 271 -12.15 -3.47 8.87
C SER A 271 -11.20 -4.58 8.42
N ALA A 272 -10.68 -5.40 9.33
CA ALA A 272 -9.79 -6.52 9.01
C ALA A 272 -10.41 -7.53 8.04
N GLU A 273 -11.68 -7.88 8.28
CA GLU A 273 -12.44 -8.83 7.48
C GLU A 273 -12.69 -8.31 6.06
N LYS A 274 -13.04 -7.03 5.93
CA LYS A 274 -13.37 -6.41 4.64
C LYS A 274 -12.15 -5.91 3.87
N PHE A 275 -11.05 -5.60 4.55
CA PHE A 275 -9.88 -4.94 3.95
C PHE A 275 -9.37 -5.68 2.71
N HIS A 276 -9.21 -7.00 2.83
CA HIS A 276 -8.75 -7.81 1.72
C HIS A 276 -9.73 -7.81 0.55
N SER A 277 -11.02 -8.08 0.78
CA SER A 277 -12.01 -8.13 -0.31
C SER A 277 -12.23 -6.78 -0.99
N THR A 278 -12.01 -5.67 -0.29
CA THR A 278 -12.25 -4.32 -0.82
C THR A 278 -11.07 -3.81 -1.64
N TYR A 279 -9.85 -4.09 -1.20
CA TYR A 279 -8.63 -3.52 -1.78
C TYR A 279 -7.80 -4.51 -2.57
N ASP A 280 -8.10 -5.81 -2.52
CA ASP A 280 -7.44 -6.75 -3.41
C ASP A 280 -8.03 -6.69 -4.82
N LEU A 281 -7.18 -6.97 -5.81
CA LEU A 281 -7.55 -6.99 -7.22
C LEU A 281 -8.03 -8.40 -7.59
N THR A 282 -9.23 -8.74 -7.14
CA THR A 282 -9.86 -10.05 -7.39
C THR A 282 -9.98 -10.36 -8.89
N GLU A 283 -10.04 -9.32 -9.73
CA GLU A 283 -10.04 -9.40 -11.19
C GLU A 283 -8.75 -10.03 -11.74
N LEU A 284 -7.67 -10.07 -10.97
CA LEU A 284 -6.39 -10.66 -11.35
C LEU A 284 -6.15 -12.07 -10.77
N GLU A 285 -6.91 -12.52 -9.77
CA GLU A 285 -6.59 -13.77 -9.07
C GLU A 285 -7.16 -15.05 -9.71
N GLY A 286 -8.15 -14.93 -10.60
CA GLY A 286 -8.77 -16.08 -11.25
C GLY A 286 -9.15 -15.89 -12.72
N SER A 287 -8.65 -14.84 -13.38
CA SER A 287 -9.15 -14.45 -14.70
C SER A 287 -8.16 -14.67 -15.82
N ARG A 288 -8.72 -14.84 -17.03
CA ARG A 288 -8.01 -14.76 -18.30
C ARG A 288 -7.15 -13.49 -18.43
N LEU A 289 -7.40 -12.44 -17.64
CA LEU A 289 -6.61 -11.21 -17.62
C LEU A 289 -5.19 -11.44 -17.07
N LYS A 290 -5.05 -12.31 -16.07
CA LYS A 290 -3.73 -12.71 -15.56
C LYS A 290 -2.98 -13.49 -16.64
N ASP A 291 -3.61 -14.51 -17.23
CA ASP A 291 -2.98 -15.28 -18.31
C ASP A 291 -2.62 -14.38 -19.50
N LEU A 292 -3.51 -13.44 -19.83
CA LEU A 292 -3.30 -12.44 -20.87
C LEU A 292 -2.09 -11.55 -20.57
N LEU A 293 -1.93 -11.05 -19.35
CA LEU A 293 -0.85 -10.12 -18.99
C LEU A 293 0.49 -10.80 -18.70
N TYR A 294 0.46 -11.98 -18.08
CA TYR A 294 1.67 -12.74 -17.73
C TYR A 294 2.11 -13.69 -18.84
N GLY A 295 1.26 -13.97 -19.82
CA GLY A 295 1.60 -14.71 -21.04
C GLY A 295 1.76 -16.22 -20.88
N TYR A 296 0.92 -16.83 -20.06
CA TYR A 296 0.82 -18.30 -19.91
C TYR A 296 -0.03 -18.95 -21.00
#